data_AF-A0A970FM71-F1
#
_entry.id   AF-A0A970FM71-F1
#
_cell.length_a   1.000
_cell.length_b   1.000
_cell.length_c   1.000
_cell.angle_alpha   90.00
_cell.angle_beta   90.00
_cell.angle_gamma   90.00
#
_symmetry.space_group_name_H-M   'P 1'
#
loop_
_entity.id
_entity.type
_entity.pdbx_description
1 polymer ?
#
loop_
_entity_poly.entity_id
_entity_poly.type
_entity_poly.pdbx_seq_one_letter_code
_entity_poly.pdbx_strand_id
1 'polypeptide(L)'
;MNEKDNIKRIRSLINTATKKFSGMNKGSRMLLKIGVAVFTIFLLFALLLEILMISGALNIPETLKLVEWSVIYSFRFWIMIVFGAVILDILINR
;
A
#
# COMPACT_ATOMS: atom_id res chain seq x y z
N MET A 1 -9.64 20.81 -22.59
CA MET A 1 -8.74 19.88 -21.88
C MET A 1 -9.23 18.47 -22.17
N ASN A 2 -8.46 17.64 -22.87
CA ASN A 2 -8.96 16.47 -23.61
C ASN A 2 -8.87 15.19 -22.76
N GLU A 3 -9.98 14.74 -22.17
CA GLU A 3 -10.03 13.57 -21.26
C GLU A 3 -9.50 12.27 -21.89
N LYS A 4 -9.67 12.11 -23.21
CA LYS A 4 -9.17 10.94 -23.97
C LYS A 4 -7.64 10.82 -23.95
N ASP A 5 -6.92 11.93 -23.89
CA ASP A 5 -5.45 11.92 -23.86
C ASP A 5 -4.91 11.57 -22.46
N ASN A 6 -5.59 12.05 -21.42
CA ASN A 6 -5.24 11.72 -20.04
C ASN A 6 -5.43 10.23 -19.73
N ILE A 7 -6.51 9.62 -20.22
CA ILE A 7 -6.75 8.18 -20.06
C ILE A 7 -5.68 7.34 -20.78
N LYS A 8 -5.26 7.74 -21.99
CA LYS A 8 -4.18 7.08 -22.72
C LYS A 8 -2.84 7.16 -21.98
N ARG A 9 -2.50 8.33 -21.42
CA ARG A 9 -1.29 8.52 -20.61
C ARG A 9 -1.28 7.64 -19.37
N ILE A 10 -2.38 7.60 -18.63
CA ILE A 10 -2.50 6.77 -17.42
C ILE A 10 -2.35 5.29 -17.80
N ARG A 11 -3.04 4.82 -18.86
CA ARG A 11 -2.92 3.44 -19.34
C ARG A 11 -1.50 3.08 -19.76
N SER A 12 -0.78 4.00 -20.42
CA SER A 12 0.63 3.82 -20.77
C SER A 12 1.51 3.67 -19.54
N LEU A 13 1.34 4.50 -18.51
CA LEU A 13 2.11 4.43 -17.27
C LEU A 13 1.85 3.11 -16.53
N ILE A 14 0.58 2.70 -16.44
CA ILE A 14 0.19 1.41 -15.85
C ILE A 14 0.84 0.26 -16.61
N ASN A 15 0.79 0.25 -17.95
CA ASN A 15 1.41 -0.82 -18.74
C ASN A 15 2.92 -0.92 -18.52
N THR A 16 3.62 0.21 -18.45
CA THR A 16 5.06 0.25 -18.16
C THR A 16 5.35 -0.30 -16.76
N ALA A 17 4.59 0.12 -15.76
CA ALA A 17 4.73 -0.37 -14.39
C ALA A 17 4.46 -1.88 -14.32
N THR A 18 3.36 -2.36 -14.89
CA THR A 18 2.99 -3.78 -14.93
C THR A 18 4.06 -4.62 -15.61
N LYS A 19 4.63 -4.15 -16.73
CA LYS A 19 5.72 -4.86 -17.42
C LYS A 19 6.96 -4.96 -16.52
N LYS A 20 7.30 -3.89 -15.80
CA LYS A 20 8.41 -3.86 -14.84
C LYS A 20 8.16 -4.80 -13.65
N PHE A 21 6.95 -4.81 -13.09
CA PHE A 21 6.55 -5.76 -12.03
C PHE A 21 6.54 -7.22 -12.51
N SER A 22 6.20 -7.47 -13.77
CA SER A 22 6.21 -8.82 -14.35
C SER A 22 7.63 -9.37 -14.55
N GLY A 23 8.61 -8.48 -14.72
CA GLY A 23 10.04 -8.80 -14.80
C GLY A 23 10.74 -8.91 -13.45
N MET A 24 10.07 -8.58 -12.34
CA MET A 24 10.70 -8.67 -11.01
C MET A 24 10.97 -10.12 -10.60
N ASN A 25 12.09 -10.31 -9.90
CA ASN A 25 12.47 -11.57 -9.30
C ASN A 25 11.38 -12.09 -8.34
N LYS A 26 11.29 -13.42 -8.20
CA LYS A 26 10.31 -14.12 -7.37
C LYS A 26 10.35 -13.64 -5.91
N GLY A 27 11.54 -13.41 -5.35
CA GLY A 27 11.73 -12.89 -3.99
C GLY A 27 11.12 -11.50 -3.81
N SER A 28 11.47 -10.56 -4.69
CA SER A 28 10.96 -9.18 -4.66
C SER A 28 9.45 -9.11 -4.88
N ARG A 29 8.91 -9.95 -5.77
CA ARG A 29 7.46 -10.09 -5.99
C ARG A 29 6.74 -10.64 -4.77
N MET A 30 7.32 -11.63 -4.10
CA MET A 30 6.78 -12.19 -2.87
C MET A 30 6.76 -11.15 -1.75
N LEU A 31 7.84 -10.38 -1.63
CA LEU A 31 8.00 -9.32 -0.62
C LEU A 31 6.94 -8.23 -0.78
N LEU A 32 6.66 -7.80 -2.02
CA LEU A 32 5.56 -6.89 -2.31
C LEU A 32 4.18 -7.48 -2.01
N LYS A 33 3.93 -8.74 -2.35
CA LYS A 33 2.65 -9.39 -2.05
C LYS A 33 2.39 -9.44 -0.55
N ILE A 34 3.40 -9.79 0.25
CA ILE A 34 3.32 -9.80 1.71
C ILE A 34 3.06 -8.37 2.22
N GLY A 35 3.81 -7.38 1.70
CA GLY A 35 3.60 -5.97 2.03
C GLY A 35 2.18 -5.49 1.79
N VAL A 36 1.62 -5.80 0.62
CA VAL A 36 0.25 -5.43 0.27
C VAL A 36 -0.76 -6.15 1.15
N ALA A 37 -0.58 -7.45 1.41
CA ALA A 37 -1.47 -8.22 2.27
C ALA A 37 -1.50 -7.65 3.70
N VAL A 38 -0.32 -7.43 4.30
CA VAL A 38 -0.18 -6.86 5.65
C VAL A 38 -0.79 -5.45 5.70
N PHE A 39 -0.48 -4.59 4.73
CA PHE A 39 -1.03 -3.24 4.67
C PHE A 39 -2.56 -3.24 4.55
N THR A 40 -3.12 -4.14 3.76
CA THR A 40 -4.58 -4.29 3.61
C THR A 40 -5.23 -4.70 4.93
N ILE A 41 -4.62 -5.62 5.68
CA ILE A 41 -5.11 -6.04 7.01
C ILE A 41 -5.16 -4.85 7.97
N PHE A 42 -4.10 -4.03 8.00
CA PHE A 42 -4.07 -2.84 8.85
C PHE A 42 -5.10 -1.79 8.43
N LEU A 43 -5.34 -1.60 7.13
CA LEU A 43 -6.40 -0.71 6.66
C LEU A 43 -7.79 -1.19 7.06
N LEU A 44 -8.06 -2.50 6.95
CA LEU A 44 -9.32 -3.08 7.42
C LEU A 44 -9.50 -2.91 8.94
N PHE A 45 -8.41 -3.06 9.70
CA PHE A 45 -8.42 -2.83 11.13
C PHE A 45 -8.71 -1.36 11.48
N ALA A 46 -8.06 -0.41 10.80
CA ALA A 46 -8.30 1.02 10.99
C ALA A 46 -9.75 1.40 10.63
N LEU A 47 -10.29 0.85 9.54
CA LEU A 47 -11.68 1.05 9.14
C LEU A 47 -12.65 0.51 10.21
N LEU A 48 -12.36 -0.67 10.76
CA LEU A 48 -13.20 -1.28 11.80
C LEU A 48 -13.19 -0.43 13.08
N LEU A 49 -12.03 0.12 13.47
CA LEU A 49 -11.94 1.07 14.57
C LEU A 49 -12.77 2.34 14.32
N GLU A 50 -12.72 2.88 13.09
CA GLU A 50 -13.49 4.05 12.71
C GLU A 50 -15.01 3.79 12.80
N ILE A 51 -15.48 2.63 12.33
CA ILE A 51 -16.89 2.21 12.45
C ILE A 51 -17.30 2.09 13.94
N LEU A 52 -16.42 1.56 14.80
CA LEU A 52 -16.70 1.44 16.22
C LEU A 52 -16.70 2.80 16.94
N MET A 53 -15.90 3.77 16.49
CA MET A 53 -15.95 5.15 16.98
C MET A 53 -17.27 5.82 16.59
N ILE A 54 -17.67 5.73 15.32
CA ILE A 54 -18.89 6.36 14.81
C ILE A 54 -20.15 5.75 15.45
N SER A 55 -20.16 4.44 15.72
CA SER A 55 -21.28 3.76 16.37
C SER A 55 -21.42 4.09 17.87
N GLY A 56 -20.49 4.85 18.46
CA GLY A 56 -20.47 5.17 19.89
C GLY A 56 -20.13 3.98 20.79
N ALA A 57 -19.74 2.84 20.21
CA ALA A 57 -19.34 1.64 20.93
C ALA A 57 -17.98 1.81 21.64
N LEU A 58 -17.12 2.69 21.13
CA LEU A 58 -15.80 2.99 21.67
C LEU A 58 -15.67 4.48 22.05
N ASN A 59 -16.10 4.84 23.26
CA ASN A 59 -15.95 6.18 23.84
C ASN A 59 -14.63 6.35 24.62
N ILE A 60 -13.52 5.94 24.03
CA ILE A 60 -12.19 6.17 24.62
C ILE A 60 -11.62 7.43 23.98
N PRO A 61 -11.21 8.46 24.74
CA PRO A 61 -10.70 9.72 24.16
C PRO A 61 -9.43 9.55 23.31
N GLU A 62 -8.76 8.40 23.38
CA GLU A 62 -7.51 8.10 22.63
C GLU A 62 -7.72 7.25 21.36
N THR A 63 -8.94 6.81 21.04
CA THR A 63 -9.19 5.97 19.84
C THR A 63 -8.86 6.69 18.54
N LEU A 64 -9.04 8.02 18.49
CA LEU A 64 -8.69 8.81 17.30
C LEU A 64 -7.17 8.81 17.04
N LYS A 65 -6.36 8.91 18.11
CA LYS A 65 -4.89 8.79 18.02
C LYS A 65 -4.46 7.37 17.63
N LEU A 66 -5.16 6.35 18.13
CA LEU A 66 -4.90 4.95 17.76
C LEU A 66 -5.15 4.69 16.27
N VAL A 67 -6.23 5.23 15.71
CA VAL A 67 -6.52 5.16 14.27
C VAL A 67 -5.45 5.89 13.47
N GLU A 68 -5.11 7.13 13.86
CA GLU A 68 -4.06 7.92 13.21
C GLU A 68 -2.72 7.17 13.21
N TRP A 69 -2.31 6.62 14.35
CA TRP A 69 -1.10 5.81 14.46
C TRP A 69 -1.17 4.56 13.58
N SER A 70 -2.28 3.83 13.62
CA SER A 70 -2.46 2.63 12.81
C SER A 70 -2.26 2.93 11.33
N VAL A 71 -2.83 4.02 10.81
CA VAL A 71 -2.68 4.43 9.41
C VAL A 71 -1.26 4.89 9.09
N ILE A 72 -0.68 5.79 9.89
CA ILE A 72 0.65 6.36 9.62
C ILE A 72 1.74 5.28 9.67
N TYR A 73 1.74 4.43 10.69
CA TYR A 73 2.76 3.39 10.83
C TYR A 73 2.61 2.30 9.76
N SER A 74 1.38 1.93 9.41
CA SER A 74 1.13 0.97 8.33
C SER A 74 1.60 1.50 6.98
N PHE A 75 1.38 2.79 6.72
CA PHE A 75 1.84 3.43 5.49
C PHE A 75 3.38 3.50 5.43
N ARG A 76 4.04 3.87 6.53
CA ARG A 76 5.51 3.85 6.63
C ARG A 76 6.08 2.46 6.39
N PHE A 77 5.50 1.45 7.02
CA PHE A 77 5.88 0.06 6.83
C PHE A 77 5.74 -0.36 5.36
N TRP A 78 4.60 -0.02 4.74
CA TRP A 78 4.36 -0.34 3.33
C TRP A 78 5.39 0.30 2.40
N ILE A 79 5.72 1.58 2.61
CA ILE A 79 6.77 2.28 1.86
C ILE A 79 8.12 1.55 2.00
N MET A 80 8.52 1.20 3.23
CA MET A 80 9.78 0.49 3.47
C MET A 80 9.84 -0.86 2.75
N ILE A 81 8.72 -1.62 2.76
CA ILE A 81 8.62 -2.90 2.04
C ILE A 81 8.73 -2.69 0.52
N VAL A 82 8.08 -1.67 -0.03
CA VAL A 82 8.14 -1.37 -1.47
C VAL A 82 9.57 -1.02 -1.88
N PHE A 83 10.26 -0.14 -1.15
CA PHE A 83 11.65 0.18 -1.43
C PHE A 83 12.57 -1.04 -1.25
N GLY A 84 12.37 -1.83 -0.18
CA GLY A 84 13.12 -3.06 0.04
C GLY A 84 12.97 -4.06 -1.11
N ALA A 85 11.77 -4.21 -1.66
CA ALA A 85 11.53 -5.07 -2.81
C ALA A 85 12.22 -4.54 -4.08
N VAL A 86 12.21 -3.22 -4.31
CA VAL A 86 12.91 -2.61 -5.45
C VAL A 86 14.42 -2.80 -5.32
N ILE A 87 14.99 -2.58 -4.13
CA ILE A 87 16.42 -2.78 -3.87
C ILE A 87 16.79 -4.25 -4.09
N LEU A 88 16.00 -5.19 -3.56
CA LEU A 88 16.23 -6.63 -3.73
C LEU A 88 16.18 -7.04 -5.20
N ASP A 89 15.28 -6.45 -5.99
CA ASP A 89 15.18 -6.71 -7.42
C ASP A 89 16.42 -6.21 -8.19
N ILE A 90 16.88 -4.99 -7.86
CA ILE A 90 18.10 -4.41 -8.44
C ILE A 90 19.33 -5.25 -8.09
N LEU A 91 19.43 -5.75 -6.85
CA LEU A 91 20.60 -6.49 -6.39
C LEU A 91 20.72 -7.88 -7.02
N ILE A 92 19.60 -8.51 -7.40
CA ILE A 92 19.57 -9.87 -7.96
C ILE A 92 19.67 -9.86 -9.49
N ASN A 93 19.16 -8.81 -10.15
CA ASN A 93 19.24 -8.66 -11.61
C ASN A 93 20.52 -7.93 -12.09
N ARG A 94 21.50 -7.71 -11.22
CA ARG A 94 22.80 -7.10 -11.53
C ARG A 94 23.92 -8.10 -11.28
#